data_AF-A0A8C4NND7-F1
#
_entry.id   AF-A0A8C4NND7-F1
#
_cell.length_a   1.000
_cell.length_b   1.000
_cell.length_c   1.000
_cell.angle_alpha   90.00
_cell.angle_beta   90.00
_cell.angle_gamma   90.00
#
_symmetry.space_group_name_H-M   'P 1'
#
loop_
_entity.id
_entity.type
_entity.pdbx_description
1 polymer ?
#
loop_
_entity_poly.entity_id
_entity_poly.type
_entity_poly.pdbx_seq_one_letter_code
_entity_poly.pdbx_strand_id
1 'polypeptide(L)'
;MADYMTYETELNEIVGEYLHANGYEATLCSLQTENEEKGLPPMEVVHHSGFFFNEKKDLLLSYSSGDWETFFSIWNTLIPNLSDSDTAVQQLEFYLQIHFAIFPLRTATEVEDGVGITMKRFKIYLATHGAELSHHPELLPFFALPSVQNPSSHPTFQKLFTNSWMCDLRTKLKTFLEKFEKCPSDEPRLLVLYQKTMKQNKRDSLVERGSLVSGTVHETQCRRYAQLLANYQTLLGITADLVDSLEGALRGRPVSPDFIEGICSRFMGPNYSGFDICRPSSAAECIRASIASMSLEKEPVDVPLDIKRLKEDLVGSEECQRVFLLQALRWRLLRAKFGQPRDSVLHEYIFHDLLDCNLEVSFMEGFLGSSSSRTQQATIRLFNSIAAQHLGQRYLARSPALLGAIVKIVKSEEDALIQEPALGVLQKLSMMRSIQSFLIGADTMHWLLDILHHIYADGESLSVYMQEVAASLFMNLCKCTAGKRACVDNARSVLRILTDLLSHDVPDVSDEYQSQIQELISMQAVLVI
;
A
#
# COMPACT_ATOMS: atom_id res chain seq x y z
N MET A 1 -25.87 35.77 8.11
CA MET A 1 -26.24 36.41 6.83
C MET A 1 -25.01 36.99 6.14
N ALA A 2 -24.12 37.68 6.85
CA ALA A 2 -22.81 38.09 6.32
C ALA A 2 -21.95 36.92 5.84
N ASP A 3 -21.76 35.86 6.65
CA ASP A 3 -20.94 34.70 6.28
C ASP A 3 -21.40 33.98 5.00
N TYR A 4 -22.71 33.91 4.74
CA TYR A 4 -23.25 33.22 3.56
C TYR A 4 -22.89 33.95 2.26
N MET A 5 -22.92 35.29 2.28
CA MET A 5 -22.55 36.13 1.14
C MET A 5 -21.04 36.05 0.84
N THR A 6 -20.22 35.81 1.86
CA THR A 6 -18.76 35.63 1.73
C THR A 6 -18.43 34.28 1.09
N TYR A 7 -19.14 33.20 1.47
CA TYR A 7 -18.97 31.91 0.81
C TYR A 7 -19.50 31.89 -0.63
N GLU A 8 -20.60 32.60 -0.90
CA GLU A 8 -21.17 32.68 -2.26
C GLU A 8 -20.26 33.43 -3.23
N THR A 9 -19.57 34.48 -2.76
CA THR A 9 -18.57 35.20 -3.57
C THR A 9 -17.36 34.32 -3.90
N GLU A 10 -16.77 33.66 -2.90
CA GLU A 10 -15.63 32.74 -3.11
C GLU A 10 -15.99 31.56 -4.04
N LEU A 11 -17.20 31.01 -3.93
CA LEU A 11 -17.65 29.91 -4.80
C LEU A 11 -17.83 30.37 -6.25
N ASN A 12 -18.40 31.56 -6.44
CA ASN A 12 -18.59 32.12 -7.78
C ASN A 12 -17.25 32.44 -8.45
N GLU A 13 -16.25 32.90 -7.70
CA GLU A 13 -14.89 33.10 -8.21
C GLU A 13 -14.25 31.78 -8.70
N ILE A 14 -14.38 30.70 -7.92
CA ILE A 14 -13.87 29.36 -8.29
C ILE A 14 -14.57 28.83 -9.56
N VAL A 15 -15.87 29.08 -9.69
CA VAL A 15 -16.64 28.70 -10.89
C VAL A 15 -16.24 29.56 -12.09
N GLY A 16 -16.04 30.87 -11.90
CA GLY A 16 -15.55 31.78 -12.94
C GLY A 16 -14.18 31.36 -13.49
N GLU A 17 -13.24 31.00 -12.61
CA GLU A 17 -11.92 30.47 -12.97
C GLU A 17 -12.03 29.21 -13.85
N TYR A 18 -12.90 28.26 -13.46
CA TYR A 18 -13.13 27.03 -14.22
C TYR A 18 -13.72 27.30 -15.61
N LEU A 19 -14.72 28.19 -15.70
CA LEU A 19 -15.36 28.54 -16.96
C LEU A 19 -14.38 29.22 -17.91
N HIS A 20 -13.51 30.09 -17.40
CA HIS A 20 -12.46 30.72 -18.18
C HIS A 20 -11.42 29.70 -18.66
N ALA A 21 -10.93 28.84 -17.77
CA ALA A 21 -9.91 27.82 -18.09
C ALA A 21 -10.36 26.83 -19.17
N ASN A 22 -11.67 26.57 -19.29
CA ASN A 22 -12.25 25.67 -20.30
C ASN A 22 -12.86 26.39 -21.53
N GLY A 23 -12.72 27.72 -21.64
CA GLY A 23 -13.18 28.49 -22.81
C GLY A 23 -14.69 28.75 -22.89
N TYR A 24 -15.42 28.68 -21.78
CA TYR A 24 -16.87 28.96 -21.70
C TYR A 24 -17.16 30.47 -21.52
N GLU A 25 -16.66 31.31 -22.43
CA GLU A 25 -16.70 32.79 -22.29
C GLU A 25 -18.12 33.36 -22.25
N ALA A 26 -19.05 32.85 -23.08
CA ALA A 26 -20.43 33.31 -23.11
C ALA A 26 -21.15 33.07 -21.77
N THR A 27 -20.89 31.93 -21.14
CA THR A 27 -21.47 31.56 -19.83
C THR A 27 -20.88 32.37 -18.70
N LEU A 28 -19.58 32.68 -18.78
CA LEU A 28 -18.89 33.55 -17.82
C LEU A 28 -19.44 34.98 -17.84
N CYS A 29 -19.70 35.55 -19.02
CA CYS A 29 -20.31 36.87 -19.14
C CYS A 29 -21.72 36.90 -18.52
N SER A 30 -22.56 35.90 -18.78
CA SER A 30 -23.89 35.82 -18.15
C SER A 30 -23.80 35.71 -16.63
N LEU A 31 -22.86 34.93 -16.09
CA LEU A 31 -22.65 34.79 -14.64
C LEU A 31 -22.20 36.10 -13.99
N GLN A 32 -21.34 36.88 -14.67
CA GLN A 32 -20.93 38.20 -14.21
C GLN A 32 -22.11 39.18 -14.14
N THR A 33 -22.96 39.22 -15.17
CA THR A 33 -24.15 40.08 -15.20
C THR A 33 -25.14 39.71 -14.09
N GLU A 34 -25.41 38.43 -13.85
CA GLU A 34 -26.29 37.99 -12.76
C GLU A 34 -25.72 38.28 -11.36
N ASN A 35 -24.39 38.26 -11.18
CA ASN A 35 -23.75 38.63 -9.93
C ASN A 35 -23.84 40.14 -9.64
N GLU A 36 -23.72 40.97 -10.68
CA GLU A 36 -23.92 42.42 -10.58
C GLU A 36 -25.37 42.76 -10.20
N GLU A 37 -26.36 42.08 -10.81
CA GLU A 37 -27.78 42.25 -10.49
C GLU A 37 -28.11 41.86 -9.04
N LYS A 38 -27.36 40.92 -8.45
CA LYS A 38 -27.47 40.50 -7.05
C LYS A 38 -26.67 41.37 -6.08
N GLY A 39 -25.92 42.36 -6.56
CA GLY A 39 -25.11 43.27 -5.73
C GLY A 39 -23.84 42.64 -5.17
N LEU A 40 -23.31 41.60 -5.82
CA LEU A 40 -22.05 40.96 -5.45
C LEU A 40 -20.85 41.68 -6.12
N PRO A 41 -19.65 41.67 -5.50
CA PRO A 41 -18.45 42.24 -6.11
C PRO A 41 -18.06 41.54 -7.42
N PRO A 42 -17.39 42.24 -8.36
CA PRO A 42 -16.95 41.65 -9.62
C PRO A 42 -15.88 40.57 -9.38
N MET A 43 -16.01 39.44 -10.07
CA MET A 43 -15.10 38.30 -9.95
C MET A 43 -13.72 38.63 -10.54
N GLU A 44 -12.66 38.59 -9.73
CA GLU A 44 -11.28 38.73 -10.20
C GLU A 44 -10.81 37.39 -10.81
N VAL A 45 -10.93 37.26 -12.14
CA VAL A 45 -10.44 36.06 -12.85
C VAL A 45 -8.92 36.09 -12.90
N VAL A 46 -8.26 35.34 -12.02
CA VAL A 46 -6.80 35.25 -11.98
C VAL A 46 -6.28 34.45 -13.18
N HIS A 47 -5.64 35.13 -14.13
CA HIS A 47 -4.96 34.51 -15.26
C HIS A 47 -3.67 33.77 -14.80
N HIS A 48 -3.77 32.53 -14.35
CA HIS A 48 -2.60 31.76 -13.90
C HIS A 48 -1.65 31.33 -15.03
N SER A 49 -2.13 31.14 -16.26
CA SER A 49 -1.33 30.61 -17.37
C SER A 49 -0.34 31.61 -18.00
N GLY A 50 -0.59 32.93 -17.90
CA GLY A 50 0.29 33.96 -18.45
C GLY A 50 1.43 34.39 -17.51
N PHE A 51 1.30 34.12 -16.21
CA PHE A 51 2.20 34.60 -15.16
C PHE A 51 3.51 33.80 -15.15
N PHE A 52 3.42 32.48 -15.17
CA PHE A 52 4.57 31.58 -15.02
C PHE A 52 5.51 31.56 -16.25
N PHE A 53 4.98 31.76 -17.46
CA PHE A 53 5.79 31.75 -18.69
C PHE A 53 6.73 32.97 -18.77
N ASN A 54 6.24 34.14 -18.36
CA ASN A 54 7.03 35.37 -18.33
C ASN A 54 8.07 35.32 -17.20
N GLU A 55 7.67 34.90 -15.99
CA GLU A 55 8.59 34.75 -14.86
C GLU A 55 9.69 33.71 -15.11
N LYS A 56 9.38 32.58 -15.77
CA LYS A 56 10.38 31.58 -16.17
C LYS A 56 11.40 32.15 -17.15
N LYS A 57 10.95 32.95 -18.11
CA LYS A 57 11.84 33.61 -19.07
C LYS A 57 12.71 34.65 -18.37
N ASP A 58 12.13 35.44 -17.47
CA ASP A 58 12.82 36.48 -16.71
C ASP A 58 13.82 35.89 -15.69
N LEU A 59 13.52 34.72 -15.12
CA LEU A 59 14.41 33.98 -14.23
C LEU A 59 15.61 33.37 -14.96
N LEU A 60 15.42 32.87 -16.19
CA LEU A 60 16.52 32.41 -17.04
C LEU A 60 17.36 33.56 -17.62
N LEU A 61 16.75 34.72 -17.87
CA LEU A 61 17.46 35.93 -18.29
C LEU A 61 18.31 36.49 -17.15
N SER A 62 17.74 36.63 -15.94
CA SER A 62 18.47 37.08 -14.74
C SER A 62 19.61 36.14 -14.33
N TYR A 63 19.45 34.82 -14.48
CA TYR A 63 20.54 33.85 -14.32
C TYR A 63 21.71 34.11 -15.28
N SER A 64 21.41 34.56 -16.50
CA SER A 64 22.41 34.82 -17.56
C SER A 64 23.06 36.19 -17.42
N SER A 65 22.32 37.20 -16.95
CA SER A 65 22.82 38.55 -16.73
C SER A 65 23.50 38.75 -15.38
N GLY A 66 23.30 37.82 -14.43
CA GLY A 66 23.86 37.91 -13.08
C GLY A 66 23.06 38.81 -12.13
N ASP A 67 21.80 39.12 -12.47
CA ASP A 67 20.94 39.96 -11.66
C ASP A 67 20.33 39.18 -10.47
N TRP A 68 20.98 39.30 -9.32
CA TRP A 68 20.59 38.58 -8.10
C TRP A 68 19.25 39.06 -7.53
N GLU A 69 18.93 40.35 -7.61
CA GLU A 69 17.73 40.91 -6.95
C GLU A 69 16.47 40.48 -7.67
N THR A 70 16.45 40.61 -9.01
CA THR A 70 15.32 40.13 -9.82
C THR A 70 15.19 38.60 -9.73
N PHE A 71 16.31 37.87 -9.75
CA PHE A 71 16.28 36.41 -9.66
C PHE A 71 15.65 35.93 -8.34
N PHE A 72 16.16 36.40 -7.19
CA PHE A 72 15.67 35.95 -5.89
C PHE A 72 14.32 36.53 -5.49
N SER A 73 13.91 37.68 -6.04
CA SER A 73 12.54 38.17 -5.90
C SER A 73 11.54 37.20 -6.54
N ILE A 74 11.83 36.72 -7.75
CA ILE A 74 10.97 35.74 -8.44
C ILE A 74 11.08 34.38 -7.76
N TRP A 75 12.29 33.92 -7.44
CA TRP A 75 12.53 32.63 -6.78
C TRP A 75 11.82 32.50 -5.42
N ASN A 76 11.90 33.52 -4.56
CA ASN A 76 11.24 33.49 -3.25
C ASN A 76 9.70 33.60 -3.36
N THR A 77 9.19 34.15 -4.46
CA THR A 77 7.75 34.14 -4.76
C THR A 77 7.29 32.74 -5.16
N LEU A 78 8.15 32.00 -5.88
CA LEU A 78 7.90 30.61 -6.26
C LEU A 78 8.08 29.63 -5.09
N ILE A 79 8.97 29.92 -4.14
CA ILE A 79 9.33 29.05 -3.01
C ILE A 79 9.39 29.88 -1.72
N PRO A 80 8.24 30.14 -1.06
CA PRO A 80 8.18 31.02 0.11
C PRO A 80 8.80 30.42 1.38
N ASN A 81 8.88 29.09 1.52
CA ASN A 81 9.46 28.40 2.69
C ASN A 81 10.44 27.29 2.27
N LEU A 82 11.73 27.51 2.47
CA LEU A 82 12.78 26.58 2.08
C LEU A 82 13.01 25.44 3.08
N SER A 83 12.76 25.67 4.37
CA SER A 83 12.98 24.66 5.43
C SER A 83 12.06 23.44 5.30
N ASP A 84 10.87 23.60 4.72
CA ASP A 84 9.91 22.51 4.46
C ASP A 84 10.05 21.90 3.05
N SER A 85 10.96 22.43 2.22
CA SER A 85 11.12 22.02 0.82
C SER A 85 12.06 20.81 0.65
N ASP A 86 11.90 20.09 -0.46
CA ASP A 86 12.72 18.92 -0.79
C ASP A 86 14.22 19.23 -0.71
N THR A 87 15.00 18.28 -0.20
CA THR A 87 16.47 18.36 -0.11
C THR A 87 17.14 18.73 -1.44
N ALA A 88 16.56 18.30 -2.57
CA ALA A 88 17.05 18.64 -3.91
C ALA A 88 16.89 20.13 -4.27
N VAL A 89 15.84 20.79 -3.74
CA VAL A 89 15.56 22.22 -3.95
C VAL A 89 16.50 23.07 -3.12
N GLN A 90 16.71 22.67 -1.86
CA GLN A 90 17.69 23.30 -0.96
C GLN A 90 19.11 23.24 -1.55
N GLN A 91 19.51 22.08 -2.10
CA GLN A 91 20.79 21.93 -2.80
C GLN A 91 20.88 22.79 -4.05
N LEU A 92 19.83 22.85 -4.87
CA LEU A 92 19.81 23.66 -6.09
C LEU A 92 19.95 25.15 -5.77
N GLU A 93 19.20 25.65 -4.80
CA GLU A 93 19.32 27.04 -4.34
C GLU A 93 20.74 27.35 -3.85
N PHE A 94 21.33 26.46 -3.06
CA PHE A 94 22.70 26.63 -2.59
C PHE A 94 23.70 26.80 -3.75
N TYR A 95 23.58 25.98 -4.80
CA TYR A 95 24.41 26.12 -6.01
C TYR A 95 24.11 27.40 -6.80
N LEU A 96 22.86 27.88 -6.81
CA LEU A 96 22.48 29.15 -7.41
C LEU A 96 23.08 30.34 -6.64
N GLN A 97 23.05 30.31 -5.31
CA GLN A 97 23.70 31.32 -4.47
C GLN A 97 25.22 31.36 -4.71
N ILE A 98 25.87 30.20 -4.89
CA ILE A 98 27.28 30.13 -5.29
C ILE A 98 27.51 30.75 -6.66
N HIS A 99 26.65 30.44 -7.65
CA HIS A 99 26.76 31.00 -9.00
C HIS A 99 26.75 32.53 -8.98
N PHE A 100 25.80 33.16 -8.26
CA PHE A 100 25.75 34.62 -8.13
C PHE A 100 26.90 35.19 -7.30
N ALA A 101 27.40 34.46 -6.29
CA ALA A 101 28.56 34.88 -5.50
C ALA A 101 29.86 34.94 -6.33
N ILE A 102 30.03 34.02 -7.28
CA ILE A 102 31.21 33.95 -8.14
C ILE A 102 31.02 34.64 -9.50
N PHE A 103 29.81 35.11 -9.82
CA PHE A 103 29.49 35.72 -11.11
C PHE A 103 30.39 36.93 -11.44
N PRO A 104 30.62 37.90 -10.52
CA PRO A 104 31.49 39.05 -10.82
C PRO A 104 32.95 38.66 -11.02
N LEU A 105 33.42 37.59 -10.36
CA LEU A 105 34.77 37.04 -10.50
C LEU A 105 35.01 36.36 -11.86
N ARG A 106 33.96 36.17 -12.67
CA ARG A 106 34.00 35.41 -13.93
C ARG A 106 33.76 36.28 -15.16
N THR A 107 32.97 37.34 -15.04
CA THR A 107 32.64 38.24 -16.16
C THR A 107 33.66 39.36 -16.38
N ALA A 108 34.80 39.33 -15.68
CA ALA A 108 35.87 40.34 -15.74
C ALA A 108 35.42 41.79 -15.47
N THR A 109 34.23 41.97 -14.90
CA THR A 109 33.79 43.21 -14.28
C THR A 109 34.41 43.28 -12.88
N GLU A 110 35.71 43.58 -12.82
CA GLU A 110 36.47 43.83 -11.59
C GLU A 110 36.06 45.16 -10.94
N VAL A 111 34.77 45.32 -10.65
CA VAL A 111 34.35 46.33 -9.68
C VAL A 111 34.61 45.68 -8.32
N GLU A 112 35.73 46.01 -7.67
CA GLU A 112 36.14 45.45 -6.37
C GLU A 112 35.01 45.48 -5.33
N ASP A 113 34.13 46.50 -5.40
CA ASP A 113 32.94 46.62 -4.56
C ASP A 113 31.89 45.52 -4.82
N GLY A 114 31.71 45.07 -6.07
CA GLY A 114 30.69 44.09 -6.45
C GLY A 114 30.99 42.67 -5.95
N VAL A 115 32.26 42.25 -5.95
CA VAL A 115 32.71 40.97 -5.38
C VAL A 115 32.52 40.97 -3.86
N GLY A 116 32.86 42.08 -3.20
CA GLY A 116 32.66 42.23 -1.76
C GLY A 116 31.18 42.16 -1.36
N ILE A 117 30.28 42.77 -2.13
CA ILE A 117 28.82 42.76 -1.88
C ILE A 117 28.24 41.36 -2.07
N THR A 118 28.57 40.68 -3.17
CA THR A 118 28.06 39.34 -3.48
C THR A 118 28.56 38.29 -2.49
N MET A 119 29.84 38.35 -2.08
CA MET A 119 30.39 37.47 -1.04
C MET A 119 29.83 37.75 0.35
N LYS A 120 29.53 39.01 0.68
CA LYS A 120 28.81 39.37 1.92
C LYS A 120 27.38 38.82 1.93
N ARG A 121 26.67 38.91 0.81
CA ARG A 121 25.31 38.33 0.65
C ARG A 121 25.34 36.82 0.85
N PHE A 122 26.30 36.12 0.24
CA PHE A 122 26.47 34.68 0.45
C PHE A 122 26.83 34.34 1.90
N LYS A 123 27.65 35.15 2.56
CA LYS A 123 27.96 34.98 4.00
C LYS A 123 26.72 35.15 4.90
N ILE A 124 25.83 36.08 4.59
CA ILE A 124 24.54 36.24 5.30
C ILE A 124 23.65 35.02 5.07
N TYR A 125 23.57 34.53 3.83
CA TYR A 125 22.83 33.31 3.50
C TYR A 125 23.31 32.10 4.31
N LEU A 126 24.62 31.89 4.42
CA LEU A 126 25.20 30.83 5.25
C LEU A 126 24.90 31.01 6.74
N ALA A 127 24.76 32.24 7.24
CA ALA A 127 24.40 32.48 8.64
C ALA A 127 22.93 32.12 8.93
N THR A 128 22.03 32.27 7.96
CA THR A 128 20.60 31.98 8.10
C THR A 128 20.27 30.50 7.84
N HIS A 129 20.84 29.89 6.79
CA HIS A 129 20.49 28.53 6.34
C HIS A 129 21.62 27.51 6.56
N GLY A 130 22.79 27.92 7.05
CA GLY A 130 23.96 27.06 7.17
C GLY A 130 23.82 25.93 8.20
N ALA A 131 22.96 26.08 9.22
CA ALA A 131 22.71 25.03 10.21
C ALA A 131 22.00 23.82 9.57
N GLU A 132 20.97 24.06 8.76
CA GLU A 132 20.23 23.01 8.02
C GLU A 132 21.11 22.37 6.94
N LEU A 133 21.88 23.17 6.22
CA LEU A 133 22.76 22.72 5.14
C LEU A 133 24.01 21.97 5.64
N SER A 134 24.33 22.05 6.93
CA SER A 134 25.47 21.34 7.55
C SER A 134 25.30 19.82 7.58
N HIS A 135 24.06 19.33 7.43
CA HIS A 135 23.75 17.91 7.32
C HIS A 135 24.20 17.29 5.99
N HIS A 136 24.58 18.10 5.00
CA HIS A 136 25.06 17.64 3.70
C HIS A 136 26.60 17.74 3.60
N PRO A 137 27.34 16.63 3.76
CA PRO A 137 28.81 16.65 3.79
C PRO A 137 29.43 17.13 2.47
N GLU A 138 28.70 17.04 1.37
CA GLU A 138 29.12 17.48 0.03
C GLU A 138 29.16 19.01 -0.12
N LEU A 139 28.40 19.75 0.71
CA LEU A 139 28.29 21.21 0.63
C LEU A 139 29.29 21.94 1.53
N LEU A 140 29.80 21.26 2.56
CA LEU A 140 30.73 21.81 3.56
C LEU A 140 31.98 22.49 2.96
N PRO A 141 32.63 21.95 1.91
CA PRO A 141 33.80 22.60 1.32
C PRO A 141 33.51 24.01 0.80
N PHE A 142 32.25 24.31 0.43
CA PHE A 142 31.84 25.60 -0.12
C PHE A 142 31.52 26.66 0.95
N PHE A 143 31.40 26.28 2.23
CA PHE A 143 31.22 27.23 3.33
C PHE A 143 32.44 28.12 3.54
N ALA A 144 33.62 27.64 3.13
CA ALA A 144 34.86 28.40 3.18
C ALA A 144 34.96 29.48 2.09
N LEU A 145 34.13 29.42 1.04
CA LEU A 145 34.22 30.26 -0.16
C LEU A 145 34.27 31.78 0.14
N PRO A 146 33.44 32.37 1.03
CA PRO A 146 33.50 33.80 1.36
C PRO A 146 34.78 34.23 2.07
N SER A 147 35.55 33.29 2.62
CA SER A 147 36.76 33.56 3.42
C SER A 147 38.05 33.33 2.63
N VAL A 148 37.95 32.82 1.40
CA VAL A 148 39.12 32.59 0.52
C VAL A 148 39.39 33.84 -0.30
N GLN A 149 40.63 34.34 -0.23
CA GLN A 149 41.03 35.57 -0.92
C GLN A 149 41.00 35.42 -2.46
N ASN A 150 41.40 34.26 -2.99
CA ASN A 150 41.46 33.99 -4.43
C ASN A 150 40.77 32.65 -4.79
N PRO A 151 39.43 32.60 -4.80
CA PRO A 151 38.67 31.37 -5.02
C PRO A 151 38.93 30.76 -6.42
N SER A 152 39.28 31.57 -7.42
CA SER A 152 39.59 31.12 -8.80
C SER A 152 40.86 30.28 -8.91
N SER A 153 41.80 30.43 -7.95
CA SER A 153 43.09 29.72 -7.93
C SER A 153 43.08 28.47 -7.04
N HIS A 154 42.00 28.26 -6.28
CA HIS A 154 41.95 27.21 -5.27
C HIS A 154 41.49 25.87 -5.89
N PRO A 155 42.21 24.76 -5.65
CA PRO A 155 41.95 23.46 -6.30
C PRO A 155 40.54 22.91 -6.03
N THR A 156 39.95 23.23 -4.87
CA THR A 156 38.58 22.81 -4.51
C THR A 156 37.50 23.53 -5.31
N PHE A 157 37.73 24.78 -5.71
CA PHE A 157 36.70 25.63 -6.35
C PHE A 157 36.88 25.78 -7.85
N GLN A 158 38.01 25.33 -8.41
CA GLN A 158 38.33 25.42 -9.83
C GLN A 158 37.20 24.91 -10.74
N LYS A 159 36.49 23.85 -10.32
CA LYS A 159 35.35 23.28 -11.04
C LYS A 159 34.18 24.28 -11.18
N LEU A 160 33.96 25.16 -10.19
CA LEU A 160 32.89 26.17 -10.22
C LEU A 160 33.11 27.26 -11.28
N PHE A 161 34.38 27.51 -11.65
CA PHE A 161 34.75 28.52 -12.63
C PHE A 161 34.71 27.99 -14.08
N THR A 162 34.39 26.71 -14.29
CA THR A 162 34.35 26.08 -15.62
C THR A 162 33.01 26.34 -16.31
N ASN A 163 33.02 26.54 -17.64
CA ASN A 163 31.80 26.76 -18.41
C ASN A 163 30.84 25.55 -18.41
N SER A 164 31.36 24.33 -18.25
CA SER A 164 30.52 23.12 -18.11
C SER A 164 29.64 23.17 -16.87
N TRP A 165 30.17 23.62 -15.72
CA TRP A 165 29.43 23.70 -14.47
C TRP A 165 28.23 24.68 -14.55
N MET A 166 28.39 25.80 -15.25
CA MET A 166 27.28 26.72 -15.53
C MET A 166 26.20 26.09 -16.39
N CYS A 167 26.60 25.44 -17.48
CA CYS A 167 25.65 24.80 -18.38
C CYS A 167 24.88 23.70 -17.65
N ASP A 168 25.55 22.94 -16.79
CA ASP A 168 24.95 21.92 -15.95
C ASP A 168 23.98 22.52 -14.91
N LEU A 169 24.37 23.60 -14.23
CA LEU A 169 23.51 24.28 -13.26
C LEU A 169 22.30 24.95 -13.92
N ARG A 170 22.49 25.61 -15.07
CA ARG A 170 21.41 26.16 -15.89
C ARG A 170 20.46 25.06 -16.38
N THR A 171 20.99 23.91 -16.76
CA THR A 171 20.18 22.76 -17.18
C THR A 171 19.40 22.21 -15.99
N LYS A 172 20.01 22.06 -14.81
CA LYS A 172 19.32 21.66 -13.57
C LYS A 172 18.20 22.64 -13.20
N LEU A 173 18.46 23.95 -13.29
CA LEU A 173 17.46 24.99 -13.08
C LEU A 173 16.33 24.87 -14.11
N LYS A 174 16.65 24.70 -15.39
CA LYS A 174 15.65 24.53 -16.45
C LYS A 174 14.80 23.27 -16.25
N THR A 175 15.42 22.14 -15.93
CA THR A 175 14.72 20.88 -15.63
C THR A 175 13.87 20.99 -14.36
N PHE A 176 14.33 21.74 -13.36
CA PHE A 176 13.52 22.04 -12.18
C PHE A 176 12.29 22.87 -12.54
N LEU A 177 12.47 23.94 -13.32
CA LEU A 177 11.35 24.78 -13.79
C LEU A 177 10.38 23.99 -14.69
N GLU A 178 10.87 23.09 -15.54
CA GLU A 178 10.03 22.19 -16.36
C GLU A 178 9.29 21.14 -15.51
N LYS A 179 9.86 20.71 -14.38
CA LYS A 179 9.17 19.85 -13.40
C LYS A 179 8.14 20.64 -12.60
N PHE A 180 8.42 21.91 -12.30
CA PHE A 180 7.47 22.84 -11.67
C PHE A 180 6.31 23.17 -12.60
N GLU A 181 6.58 23.36 -13.89
CA GLU A 181 5.58 23.53 -14.97
C GLU A 181 4.76 22.26 -15.21
N LYS A 182 5.32 21.08 -14.88
CA LYS A 182 4.61 19.79 -14.85
C LYS A 182 3.94 19.48 -13.50
N CYS A 183 4.10 20.35 -12.49
CA CYS A 183 3.32 20.28 -11.26
C CYS A 183 1.92 20.84 -11.56
N PRO A 184 0.83 20.28 -11.01
CA PRO A 184 -0.52 20.39 -11.54
C PRO A 184 -1.17 21.75 -11.21
N SER A 185 -0.62 22.84 -11.74
CA SER A 185 -1.16 24.19 -11.56
C SER A 185 -1.95 24.71 -12.77
N ASP A 186 -2.13 23.88 -13.80
CA ASP A 186 -3.06 24.13 -14.92
C ASP A 186 -4.48 23.58 -14.64
N GLU A 187 -4.68 22.99 -13.46
CA GLU A 187 -5.95 22.39 -13.09
C GLU A 187 -6.79 23.43 -12.34
N PRO A 188 -7.96 23.86 -12.87
CA PRO A 188 -8.76 24.90 -12.23
C PRO A 188 -9.11 24.48 -10.80
N ARG A 189 -9.14 25.42 -9.85
CA ARG A 189 -9.39 25.13 -8.41
C ARG A 189 -10.62 24.25 -8.19
N LEU A 190 -11.66 24.42 -8.99
CA LEU A 190 -12.85 23.57 -8.95
C LEU A 190 -12.53 22.10 -9.25
N LEU A 191 -11.65 21.84 -10.21
CA LEU A 191 -11.23 20.51 -10.60
C LEU A 191 -10.23 19.93 -9.58
N VAL A 192 -9.39 20.77 -8.96
CA VAL A 192 -8.57 20.35 -7.79
C VAL A 192 -9.45 20.01 -6.59
N LEU A 193 -10.49 20.78 -6.30
CA LEU A 193 -11.45 20.49 -5.23
C LEU A 193 -12.28 19.25 -5.54
N TYR A 194 -12.70 19.05 -6.80
CA TYR A 194 -13.38 17.84 -7.24
C TYR A 194 -12.45 16.64 -7.16
N GLN A 195 -11.20 16.74 -7.62
CA GLN A 195 -10.20 15.69 -7.50
C GLN A 195 -9.82 15.42 -6.06
N LYS A 196 -9.74 16.43 -5.19
CA LYS A 196 -9.48 16.26 -3.78
C LYS A 196 -10.66 15.55 -3.14
N THR A 197 -11.89 15.91 -3.47
CA THR A 197 -13.12 15.21 -3.02
C THR A 197 -13.25 13.83 -3.65
N MET A 198 -12.74 13.58 -4.86
CA MET A 198 -12.71 12.28 -5.52
C MET A 198 -11.55 11.41 -5.07
N LYS A 199 -10.42 11.99 -4.67
CA LYS A 199 -9.30 11.34 -3.97
C LYS A 199 -9.64 11.12 -2.51
N GLN A 200 -10.47 11.97 -1.90
CA GLN A 200 -11.09 11.78 -0.60
C GLN A 200 -12.17 10.71 -0.72
N ASN A 201 -13.03 10.66 -1.75
CA ASN A 201 -13.99 9.58 -1.99
C ASN A 201 -13.33 8.29 -2.50
N LYS A 202 -12.18 8.35 -3.17
CA LYS A 202 -11.33 7.19 -3.49
C LYS A 202 -10.57 6.73 -2.26
N ARG A 203 -10.08 7.64 -1.40
CA ARG A 203 -9.59 7.31 -0.07
C ARG A 203 -10.72 6.72 0.73
N ASP A 204 -11.85 7.37 0.93
CA ASP A 204 -13.05 6.87 1.61
C ASP A 204 -13.64 5.61 0.97
N SER A 205 -13.45 5.30 -0.33
CA SER A 205 -13.84 4.01 -0.93
C SER A 205 -12.71 2.95 -0.97
N LEU A 206 -11.45 3.34 -0.76
CA LEU A 206 -10.28 2.47 -0.45
C LEU A 206 -10.10 2.30 1.08
N VAL A 207 -10.68 3.18 1.89
CA VAL A 207 -10.72 3.26 3.35
C VAL A 207 -12.03 2.59 3.81
N GLU A 208 -13.14 2.68 3.09
CA GLU A 208 -14.29 1.78 3.33
C GLU A 208 -13.99 0.34 2.92
N ARG A 209 -13.12 0.12 1.91
CA ARG A 209 -12.66 -1.24 1.54
C ARG A 209 -11.42 -1.72 2.30
N GLY A 210 -10.58 -0.83 2.83
CA GLY A 210 -9.30 -1.16 3.50
C GLY A 210 -9.18 -0.75 4.97
N SER A 211 -9.92 0.24 5.47
CA SER A 211 -9.82 0.75 6.86
C SER A 211 -10.62 -0.05 7.88
N LEU A 212 -11.65 -0.80 7.47
CA LEU A 212 -12.24 -1.80 8.36
C LEU A 212 -11.34 -3.02 8.59
N VAL A 213 -10.28 -3.22 7.78
CA VAL A 213 -9.49 -4.45 7.78
C VAL A 213 -8.03 -4.25 8.18
N SER A 214 -7.38 -3.11 7.86
CA SER A 214 -5.94 -2.93 8.15
C SER A 214 -5.59 -1.94 9.27
N GLY A 215 -6.45 -0.97 9.61
CA GLY A 215 -6.16 -0.01 10.69
C GLY A 215 -6.09 -0.69 12.06
N THR A 216 -7.04 -1.57 12.36
CA THR A 216 -7.04 -2.32 13.62
C THR A 216 -5.97 -3.40 13.64
N VAL A 217 -5.69 -4.08 12.53
CA VAL A 217 -4.75 -5.21 12.49
C VAL A 217 -3.29 -4.75 12.66
N HIS A 218 -2.87 -3.65 12.04
CA HIS A 218 -1.48 -3.18 12.18
C HIS A 218 -1.23 -2.48 13.52
N GLU A 219 -2.18 -1.68 14.04
CA GLU A 219 -2.06 -1.10 15.38
C GLU A 219 -2.17 -2.18 16.49
N THR A 220 -3.04 -3.19 16.33
CA THR A 220 -3.14 -4.28 17.30
C THR A 220 -2.00 -5.29 17.17
N GLN A 221 -1.43 -5.52 15.99
CA GLN A 221 -0.20 -6.30 15.85
C GLN A 221 0.99 -5.54 16.41
N CYS A 222 1.16 -4.25 16.13
CA CYS A 222 2.21 -3.44 16.75
C CYS A 222 2.02 -3.36 18.27
N ARG A 223 0.79 -3.21 18.79
CA ARG A 223 0.52 -3.30 20.24
C ARG A 223 0.78 -4.70 20.80
N ARG A 224 0.41 -5.77 20.09
CA ARG A 224 0.69 -7.16 20.51
C ARG A 224 2.17 -7.47 20.51
N TYR A 225 2.92 -7.03 19.49
CA TYR A 225 4.37 -7.16 19.44
C TYR A 225 5.05 -6.30 20.52
N ALA A 226 4.55 -5.09 20.78
CA ALA A 226 5.06 -4.25 21.87
C ALA A 226 4.76 -4.85 23.26
N GLN A 227 3.55 -5.39 23.47
CA GLN A 227 3.19 -6.12 24.69
C GLN A 227 4.00 -7.41 24.84
N LEU A 228 4.19 -8.16 23.75
CA LEU A 228 5.00 -9.37 23.74
C LEU A 228 6.46 -9.04 24.05
N LEU A 229 7.01 -7.98 23.45
CA LEU A 229 8.36 -7.49 23.73
C LEU A 229 8.52 -7.05 25.19
N ALA A 230 7.54 -6.32 25.74
CA ALA A 230 7.52 -5.92 27.15
C ALA A 230 7.43 -7.13 28.10
N ASN A 231 6.61 -8.14 27.76
CA ASN A 231 6.50 -9.39 28.51
C ASN A 231 7.81 -10.20 28.44
N TYR A 232 8.44 -10.27 27.27
CA TYR A 232 9.75 -10.90 27.11
C TYR A 232 10.82 -10.20 27.95
N GLN A 233 10.87 -8.87 27.95
CA GLN A 233 11.80 -8.10 28.78
C GLN A 233 11.55 -8.32 30.28
N THR A 234 10.28 -8.38 30.69
CA THR A 234 9.90 -8.68 32.08
C THR A 234 10.33 -10.09 32.49
N LEU A 235 10.09 -11.09 31.62
CA LEU A 235 10.52 -12.46 31.85
C LEU A 235 12.05 -12.53 31.95
N LEU A 236 12.77 -11.88 31.03
CA LEU A 236 14.23 -11.85 31.03
C LEU A 236 14.78 -11.29 32.35
N GLY A 237 14.17 -10.21 32.87
CA GLY A 237 14.51 -9.64 34.18
C GLY A 237 14.24 -10.60 35.34
N ILE A 238 13.08 -11.26 35.35
CA ILE A 238 12.75 -12.28 36.37
C ILE A 238 13.73 -13.46 36.31
N THR A 239 14.11 -13.87 35.11
CA THR A 239 15.06 -14.98 34.93
C THR A 239 16.44 -14.61 35.45
N ALA A 240 16.90 -13.38 35.19
CA ALA A 240 18.15 -12.86 35.75
C ALA A 240 18.12 -12.81 37.29
N ASP A 241 17.04 -12.27 37.86
CA ASP A 241 16.83 -12.20 39.31
C ASP A 241 16.84 -13.61 39.97
N LEU A 242 16.24 -14.60 39.32
CA LEU A 242 16.23 -16.00 39.77
C LEU A 242 17.61 -16.66 39.67
N VAL A 243 18.35 -16.40 38.59
CA VAL A 243 19.71 -16.92 38.40
C VAL A 243 20.67 -16.33 39.44
N ASP A 244 20.61 -15.02 39.69
CA ASP A 244 21.40 -14.35 40.72
C ASP A 244 21.06 -14.86 42.12
N SER A 245 19.78 -15.16 42.36
CA SER A 245 19.32 -15.74 43.64
C SER A 245 19.76 -17.19 43.82
N LEU A 246 19.76 -17.99 42.75
CA LEU A 246 20.31 -19.35 42.75
C LEU A 246 21.82 -19.32 42.99
N GLU A 247 22.56 -18.42 42.34
CA GLU A 247 23.99 -18.22 42.55
C GLU A 247 24.28 -17.76 43.99
N GLY A 248 23.44 -16.87 44.53
CA GLY A 248 23.49 -16.44 45.93
C GLY A 248 23.23 -17.57 46.92
N ALA A 249 22.24 -18.43 46.65
CA ALA A 249 21.90 -19.59 47.46
C ALA A 249 23.01 -20.65 47.45
N LEU A 250 23.64 -20.90 46.29
CA LEU A 250 24.82 -21.75 46.17
C LEU A 250 26.02 -21.21 46.96
N ARG A 251 26.07 -19.89 47.19
CA ARG A 251 27.06 -19.21 48.04
C ARG A 251 26.62 -19.08 49.52
N GLY A 252 25.51 -19.70 49.91
CA GLY A 252 25.01 -19.74 51.29
C GLY A 252 24.17 -18.53 51.72
N ARG A 253 23.72 -17.67 50.79
CA ARG A 253 22.78 -16.59 51.10
C ARG A 253 21.35 -17.14 51.09
N PRO A 254 20.55 -16.96 52.16
CA PRO A 254 19.17 -17.40 52.17
C PRO A 254 18.35 -16.56 51.17
N VAL A 255 17.46 -17.22 50.41
CA VAL A 255 16.49 -16.55 49.54
C VAL A 255 15.39 -15.97 50.44
N SER A 256 15.24 -14.65 50.44
CA SER A 256 14.20 -13.99 51.25
C SER A 256 12.80 -14.29 50.70
N PRO A 257 11.81 -14.60 51.54
CA PRO A 257 10.41 -14.74 51.11
C PRO A 257 9.86 -13.45 50.47
N ASP A 258 10.28 -12.28 50.95
CA ASP A 258 9.89 -10.98 50.38
C ASP A 258 10.35 -10.81 48.92
N PHE A 259 11.50 -11.42 48.59
CA PHE A 259 12.03 -11.41 47.23
C PHE A 259 11.19 -12.28 46.28
N ILE A 260 10.72 -13.44 46.77
CA ILE A 260 9.83 -14.32 45.99
C ILE A 260 8.48 -13.63 45.76
N GLU A 261 7.95 -12.94 46.77
CA GLU A 261 6.72 -12.15 46.64
C GLU A 261 6.86 -11.01 45.61
N GLY A 262 8.03 -10.36 45.59
CA GLY A 262 8.39 -9.36 44.57
C GLY A 262 8.51 -9.91 43.15
N ILE A 263 8.88 -11.18 42.97
CA ILE A 263 8.87 -11.84 41.66
C ILE A 263 7.44 -12.23 41.26
N CYS A 264 6.67 -12.79 42.19
CA CYS A 264 5.31 -13.27 41.94
C CYS A 264 4.35 -12.12 41.60
N SER A 265 4.47 -10.98 42.25
CA SER A 265 3.71 -9.76 41.91
C SER A 265 4.05 -9.22 40.52
N ARG A 266 5.32 -9.20 40.12
CA ARG A 266 5.75 -8.79 38.78
C ARG A 266 5.31 -9.76 37.68
N PHE A 267 5.23 -11.05 37.99
CA PHE A 267 4.80 -12.09 37.04
C PHE A 267 3.28 -12.16 36.87
N MET A 268 2.50 -11.96 37.95
CA MET A 268 1.04 -12.17 37.94
C MET A 268 0.20 -10.88 37.88
N GLY A 269 0.83 -9.70 37.95
CA GLY A 269 0.15 -8.41 37.82
C GLY A 269 -0.71 -8.03 39.06
N PRO A 270 -1.56 -6.99 38.96
CA PRO A 270 -2.29 -6.41 40.09
C PRO A 270 -3.40 -7.31 40.68
N ASN A 271 -3.67 -8.48 40.08
CA ASN A 271 -4.65 -9.46 40.57
C ASN A 271 -4.08 -10.43 41.61
N TYR A 272 -2.85 -10.20 42.09
CA TYR A 272 -2.22 -11.03 43.10
C TYR A 272 -2.79 -10.73 44.50
N SER A 273 -3.79 -11.49 44.92
CA SER A 273 -4.32 -11.47 46.28
C SER A 273 -3.58 -12.44 47.19
N GLY A 274 -2.39 -12.07 47.66
CA GLY A 274 -1.74 -12.63 48.87
C GLY A 274 -1.97 -14.12 49.18
N PHE A 275 -1.69 -15.00 48.22
CA PHE A 275 -1.80 -16.46 48.42
C PHE A 275 -0.43 -17.04 48.83
N ASP A 276 -0.46 -17.97 49.80
CA ASP A 276 0.74 -18.62 50.35
C ASP A 276 1.37 -19.59 49.32
N ILE A 277 2.43 -19.12 48.65
CA ILE A 277 3.17 -19.84 47.59
C ILE A 277 3.85 -21.12 48.13
N CYS A 278 4.00 -21.28 49.45
CA CYS A 278 4.64 -22.45 50.06
C CYS A 278 3.81 -23.74 49.97
N ARG A 279 2.59 -23.70 49.41
CA ARG A 279 1.76 -24.90 49.17
C ARG A 279 1.87 -25.37 47.71
N PRO A 280 2.38 -26.59 47.44
CA PRO A 280 2.64 -27.10 46.09
C PRO A 280 1.41 -27.10 45.16
N SER A 281 0.22 -27.30 45.72
CA SER A 281 -1.04 -27.37 44.97
C SER A 281 -1.48 -26.01 44.42
N SER A 282 -1.19 -24.93 45.15
CA SER A 282 -1.70 -23.58 44.89
C SER A 282 -0.92 -22.85 43.80
N ALA A 283 0.39 -23.08 43.69
CA ALA A 283 1.22 -22.46 42.65
C ALA A 283 0.82 -22.91 41.23
N ALA A 284 0.52 -24.21 41.05
CA ALA A 284 0.09 -24.75 39.76
C ALA A 284 -1.31 -24.25 39.35
N GLU A 285 -2.19 -24.05 40.33
CA GLU A 285 -3.52 -23.44 40.13
C GLU A 285 -3.42 -21.96 39.76
N CYS A 286 -2.53 -21.20 40.39
CA CYS A 286 -2.24 -19.82 40.04
C CYS A 286 -1.68 -19.67 38.62
N ILE A 287 -0.75 -20.55 38.20
CA ILE A 287 -0.22 -20.52 36.83
C ILE A 287 -1.34 -20.82 35.82
N ARG A 288 -2.19 -21.83 36.09
CA ARG A 288 -3.34 -22.15 35.23
C ARG A 288 -4.35 -21.00 35.18
N ALA A 289 -4.64 -20.36 36.31
CA ALA A 289 -5.56 -19.22 36.39
C ALA A 289 -5.00 -17.97 35.70
N SER A 290 -3.70 -17.73 35.79
CA SER A 290 -3.02 -16.60 35.12
C SER A 290 -3.02 -16.78 33.60
N ILE A 291 -2.75 -18.00 33.10
CA ILE A 291 -2.89 -18.35 31.67
C ILE A 291 -4.35 -18.20 31.20
N ALA A 292 -5.33 -18.59 32.03
CA ALA A 292 -6.75 -18.43 31.72
C ALA A 292 -7.18 -16.96 31.67
N SER A 293 -6.65 -16.10 32.56
CA SER A 293 -6.94 -14.66 32.59
C SER A 293 -6.32 -13.87 31.43
N MET A 294 -5.35 -14.44 30.71
CA MET A 294 -4.83 -13.88 29.46
C MET A 294 -5.78 -14.10 28.26
N SER A 295 -6.86 -14.86 28.42
CA SER A 295 -7.90 -15.05 27.42
C SER A 295 -9.21 -14.40 27.85
N LEU A 296 -9.64 -13.39 27.07
CA LEU A 296 -11.00 -12.82 26.96
C LEU A 296 -11.41 -11.80 28.04
N GLU A 297 -11.30 -10.51 27.71
CA GLU A 297 -12.39 -9.59 28.01
C GLU A 297 -13.58 -9.96 27.10
N LYS A 298 -14.72 -10.30 27.71
CA LYS A 298 -15.95 -10.75 27.04
C LYS A 298 -16.98 -9.61 27.10
N GLU A 299 -17.19 -8.92 25.99
CA GLU A 299 -18.39 -8.11 25.71
C GLU A 299 -18.98 -8.52 24.34
N PRO A 300 -20.23 -8.10 24.05
CA PRO A 300 -21.47 -8.82 24.32
C PRO A 300 -21.66 -10.05 23.41
N VAL A 301 -22.41 -11.03 23.92
CA VAL A 301 -22.79 -12.26 23.23
C VAL A 301 -23.57 -11.93 21.96
N ASP A 302 -22.94 -12.12 20.79
CA ASP A 302 -23.65 -12.16 19.51
C ASP A 302 -24.68 -13.30 19.57
N VAL A 303 -25.92 -13.03 19.14
CA VAL A 303 -26.93 -14.07 19.01
C VAL A 303 -26.39 -15.14 18.05
N PRO A 304 -26.29 -16.42 18.46
CA PRO A 304 -25.72 -17.47 17.62
C PRO A 304 -26.52 -17.62 16.33
N LEU A 305 -25.83 -17.85 15.21
CA LEU A 305 -26.50 -18.02 13.93
C LEU A 305 -27.25 -19.35 13.92
N ASP A 306 -28.55 -19.33 13.60
CA ASP A 306 -29.31 -20.56 13.42
C ASP A 306 -28.95 -21.19 12.06
N ILE A 307 -27.88 -22.00 12.07
CA ILE A 307 -27.35 -22.65 10.87
C ILE A 307 -28.37 -23.63 10.27
N LYS A 308 -29.23 -24.25 11.10
CA LYS A 308 -30.23 -25.21 10.60
C LYS A 308 -31.27 -24.50 9.76
N ARG A 309 -31.88 -23.45 10.32
CA ARG A 309 -32.83 -22.61 9.59
C ARG A 309 -32.21 -21.98 8.35
N LEU A 310 -30.96 -21.54 8.44
CA LEU A 310 -30.23 -20.98 7.30
C LEU A 310 -30.07 -22.00 6.16
N LYS A 311 -29.76 -23.27 6.45
CA LYS A 311 -29.68 -24.32 5.43
C LYS A 311 -31.03 -24.58 4.79
N GLU A 312 -32.09 -24.67 5.59
CA GLU A 312 -33.47 -24.81 5.12
C GLU A 312 -33.87 -23.65 4.20
N ASP A 313 -33.58 -22.42 4.60
CA ASP A 313 -33.86 -21.21 3.82
C ASP A 313 -33.00 -21.18 2.54
N LEU A 314 -31.72 -21.58 2.57
CA LEU A 314 -30.87 -21.64 1.37
C LEU A 314 -31.42 -22.61 0.32
N VAL A 315 -31.88 -23.78 0.74
CA VAL A 315 -32.42 -24.80 -0.18
C VAL A 315 -33.83 -24.42 -0.65
N GLY A 316 -34.70 -24.01 0.27
CA GLY A 316 -36.14 -23.83 0.02
C GLY A 316 -36.55 -22.44 -0.52
N SER A 317 -35.70 -21.42 -0.47
CA SER A 317 -36.09 -20.05 -0.88
C SER A 317 -36.09 -19.81 -2.38
N GLU A 318 -36.68 -18.69 -2.81
CA GLU A 318 -36.60 -18.22 -4.19
C GLU A 318 -35.18 -17.75 -4.55
N GLU A 319 -34.85 -17.69 -5.86
CA GLU A 319 -33.51 -17.35 -6.36
C GLU A 319 -32.93 -16.07 -5.74
N CYS A 320 -33.71 -14.99 -5.70
CA CYS A 320 -33.27 -13.70 -5.16
C CYS A 320 -32.91 -13.79 -3.68
N GLN A 321 -33.77 -14.44 -2.88
CA GLN A 321 -33.54 -14.61 -1.44
C GLN A 321 -32.31 -15.48 -1.17
N ARG A 322 -32.15 -16.58 -1.92
CA ARG A 322 -30.95 -17.44 -1.84
C ARG A 322 -29.68 -16.66 -2.14
N VAL A 323 -29.66 -15.86 -3.21
CA VAL A 323 -28.51 -15.02 -3.56
C VAL A 323 -28.21 -14.00 -2.46
N PHE A 324 -29.23 -13.37 -1.88
CA PHE A 324 -29.02 -12.45 -0.74
C PHE A 324 -28.49 -13.16 0.50
N LEU A 325 -28.94 -14.38 0.80
CA LEU A 325 -28.42 -15.18 1.91
C LEU A 325 -26.95 -15.56 1.68
N LEU A 326 -26.59 -16.06 0.49
CA LEU A 326 -25.20 -16.36 0.13
C LEU A 326 -24.30 -15.12 0.23
N GLN A 327 -24.81 -13.97 -0.23
CA GLN A 327 -24.10 -12.70 -0.14
C GLN A 327 -23.97 -12.22 1.32
N ALA A 328 -25.00 -12.41 2.15
CA ALA A 328 -24.96 -12.09 3.58
C ALA A 328 -23.94 -12.96 4.33
N LEU A 329 -23.84 -14.25 4.01
CA LEU A 329 -22.81 -15.14 4.56
C LEU A 329 -21.40 -14.68 4.16
N ARG A 330 -21.22 -14.35 2.90
CA ARG A 330 -19.96 -13.79 2.41
C ARG A 330 -19.61 -12.48 3.13
N TRP A 331 -20.57 -11.60 3.33
CA TRP A 331 -20.36 -10.34 4.07
C TRP A 331 -20.08 -10.57 5.54
N ARG A 332 -20.73 -11.52 6.21
CA ARG A 332 -20.43 -11.88 7.60
C ARG A 332 -19.00 -12.37 7.74
N LEU A 333 -18.46 -13.09 6.75
CA LEU A 333 -17.06 -13.50 6.73
C LEU A 333 -16.09 -12.33 6.46
N LEU A 334 -16.40 -11.44 5.51
CA LEU A 334 -15.50 -10.35 5.10
C LEU A 334 -15.55 -9.12 6.02
N ARG A 335 -16.71 -8.83 6.61
CA ARG A 335 -17.02 -7.67 7.45
C ARG A 335 -17.21 -8.07 8.92
N ALA A 336 -16.42 -9.04 9.40
CA ALA A 336 -16.46 -9.47 10.81
C ALA A 336 -16.33 -8.24 11.74
N LYS A 337 -17.17 -8.16 12.77
CA LYS A 337 -17.29 -7.00 13.66
C LYS A 337 -15.99 -6.79 14.45
N PHE A 338 -15.82 -5.57 14.97
CA PHE A 338 -14.73 -5.24 15.90
C PHE A 338 -14.70 -6.25 17.06
N GLY A 339 -13.57 -6.95 17.24
CA GLY A 339 -13.40 -7.97 18.29
C GLY A 339 -13.73 -9.42 17.89
N GLN A 340 -14.39 -9.68 16.75
CA GLN A 340 -14.54 -11.04 16.21
C GLN A 340 -13.51 -11.28 15.09
N PRO A 341 -12.50 -12.14 15.31
CA PRO A 341 -11.60 -12.52 14.22
C PRO A 341 -12.41 -13.25 13.14
N ARG A 342 -12.10 -12.99 11.86
CA ARG A 342 -12.74 -13.69 10.72
C ARG A 342 -12.68 -15.21 10.89
N ASP A 343 -11.61 -15.70 11.52
CA ASP A 343 -11.42 -17.11 11.86
C ASP A 343 -12.52 -17.65 12.77
N SER A 344 -13.09 -16.85 13.69
CA SER A 344 -14.19 -17.27 14.56
C SER A 344 -15.48 -17.50 13.79
N VAL A 345 -15.81 -16.61 12.84
CA VAL A 345 -16.97 -16.76 11.96
C VAL A 345 -16.80 -17.99 11.08
N LEU A 346 -15.60 -18.16 10.51
CA LEU A 346 -15.32 -19.34 9.70
C LEU A 346 -15.34 -20.62 10.52
N HIS A 347 -14.86 -20.59 11.76
CA HIS A 347 -14.96 -21.70 12.70
C HIS A 347 -16.42 -22.09 12.95
N GLU A 348 -17.32 -21.13 13.14
CA GLU A 348 -18.76 -21.39 13.29
C GLU A 348 -19.32 -22.07 12.03
N TYR A 349 -18.95 -21.62 10.83
CA TYR A 349 -19.39 -22.24 9.57
C TYR A 349 -18.89 -23.68 9.43
N ILE A 350 -17.62 -23.93 9.75
CA ILE A 350 -17.00 -25.25 9.65
C ILE A 350 -17.56 -26.19 10.73
N PHE A 351 -17.72 -25.69 11.95
CA PHE A 351 -18.21 -26.47 13.09
C PHE A 351 -19.64 -27.00 12.84
N HIS A 352 -20.48 -26.19 12.21
CA HIS A 352 -21.85 -26.58 11.84
C HIS A 352 -21.99 -27.14 10.41
N ASP A 353 -20.87 -27.39 9.74
CA ASP A 353 -20.82 -27.90 8.37
C ASP A 353 -21.76 -27.15 7.42
N LEU A 354 -21.72 -25.81 7.43
CA LEU A 354 -22.68 -24.95 6.73
C LEU A 354 -22.88 -25.31 5.23
N LEU A 355 -21.83 -25.85 4.60
CA LEU A 355 -21.77 -26.17 3.18
C LEU A 355 -21.87 -27.67 2.90
N ASP A 356 -22.12 -28.49 3.93
CA ASP A 356 -22.17 -29.95 3.85
C ASP A 356 -20.92 -30.57 3.20
N CYS A 357 -19.74 -30.01 3.50
CA CYS A 357 -18.48 -30.51 2.96
C CYS A 357 -18.00 -31.79 3.65
N ASN A 358 -18.58 -32.17 4.81
CA ASN A 358 -18.32 -33.47 5.42
C ASN A 358 -19.32 -34.55 4.96
N LEU A 359 -20.35 -34.19 4.19
CA LEU A 359 -21.30 -35.14 3.61
C LEU A 359 -20.79 -35.61 2.23
N GLU A 360 -21.25 -36.80 1.81
CA GLU A 360 -20.93 -37.33 0.48
C GLU A 360 -21.50 -36.47 -0.65
N VAL A 361 -22.67 -35.85 -0.42
CA VAL A 361 -23.34 -34.97 -1.38
C VAL A 361 -23.67 -33.66 -0.69
N SER A 362 -23.12 -32.57 -1.22
CA SER A 362 -23.41 -31.22 -0.73
C SER A 362 -24.53 -30.58 -1.54
N PHE A 363 -25.50 -29.95 -0.89
CA PHE A 363 -26.55 -29.19 -1.60
C PHE A 363 -25.97 -28.05 -2.46
N MET A 364 -24.74 -27.61 -2.15
CA MET A 364 -24.04 -26.59 -2.92
C MET A 364 -23.66 -27.10 -4.32
N GLU A 365 -23.54 -28.41 -4.54
CA GLU A 365 -23.34 -28.99 -5.88
C GLU A 365 -24.54 -28.66 -6.79
N GLY A 366 -25.75 -28.73 -6.24
CA GLY A 366 -26.96 -28.32 -6.95
C GLY A 366 -26.96 -26.85 -7.31
N PHE A 367 -26.36 -25.99 -6.48
CA PHE A 367 -26.24 -24.55 -6.76
C PHE A 367 -25.19 -24.26 -7.84
N LEU A 368 -24.06 -24.98 -7.80
CA LEU A 368 -23.03 -24.92 -8.84
C LEU A 368 -23.52 -25.46 -10.19
N GLY A 369 -24.33 -26.51 -10.18
CA GLY A 369 -24.95 -27.09 -11.38
C GLY A 369 -26.26 -26.45 -11.82
N SER A 370 -26.75 -25.42 -11.11
CA SER A 370 -28.04 -24.79 -11.41
C SER A 370 -27.99 -23.98 -12.70
N SER A 371 -29.13 -23.84 -13.39
CA SER A 371 -29.24 -22.99 -14.60
C SER A 371 -29.17 -21.47 -14.30
N SER A 372 -29.03 -21.07 -13.03
CA SER A 372 -28.99 -19.68 -12.61
C SER A 372 -27.54 -19.19 -12.47
N SER A 373 -27.08 -18.37 -13.43
CA SER A 373 -25.77 -17.70 -13.36
C SER A 373 -25.62 -16.87 -12.08
N ARG A 374 -26.69 -16.23 -11.58
CA ARG A 374 -26.65 -15.44 -10.32
C ARG A 374 -26.37 -16.30 -9.10
N THR A 375 -26.99 -17.47 -9.00
CA THR A 375 -26.79 -18.41 -7.89
C THR A 375 -25.40 -19.02 -7.94
N GLN A 376 -24.94 -19.42 -9.13
CA GLN A 376 -23.57 -19.91 -9.34
C GLN A 376 -22.53 -18.85 -8.96
N GLN A 377 -22.70 -17.61 -9.43
CA GLN A 377 -21.81 -16.50 -9.14
C GLN A 377 -21.74 -16.20 -7.63
N ALA A 378 -22.89 -16.12 -6.95
CA ALA A 378 -22.94 -15.89 -5.50
C ALA A 378 -22.25 -17.02 -4.72
N THR A 379 -22.48 -18.27 -5.14
CA THR A 379 -21.89 -19.47 -4.53
C THR A 379 -20.36 -19.48 -4.69
N ILE A 380 -19.86 -19.30 -5.91
CA ILE A 380 -18.42 -19.28 -6.17
C ILE A 380 -17.74 -18.10 -5.45
N ARG A 381 -18.36 -16.92 -5.40
CA ARG A 381 -17.82 -15.77 -4.65
C ARG A 381 -17.73 -16.05 -3.15
N LEU A 382 -18.69 -16.77 -2.58
CA LEU A 382 -18.61 -17.23 -1.19
C LEU A 382 -17.44 -18.20 -1.02
N PHE A 383 -17.30 -19.19 -1.91
CA PHE A 383 -16.20 -20.17 -1.84
C PHE A 383 -14.83 -19.51 -1.98
N ASN A 384 -14.67 -18.55 -2.89
CA ASN A 384 -13.44 -17.79 -3.05
C ASN A 384 -13.09 -17.01 -1.76
N SER A 385 -14.10 -16.51 -1.06
CA SER A 385 -13.91 -15.82 0.22
C SER A 385 -13.53 -16.79 1.36
N ILE A 386 -14.06 -18.01 1.35
CA ILE A 386 -13.71 -19.07 2.33
C ILE A 386 -12.30 -19.62 2.05
N ALA A 387 -11.96 -19.84 0.78
CA ALA A 387 -10.66 -20.36 0.35
C ALA A 387 -9.50 -19.39 0.61
N ALA A 388 -9.78 -18.11 0.89
CA ALA A 388 -8.78 -17.14 1.32
C ALA A 388 -8.18 -17.46 2.71
N GLN A 389 -8.80 -18.32 3.52
CA GLN A 389 -8.29 -18.74 4.83
C GLN A 389 -7.92 -20.22 4.85
N HIS A 390 -6.84 -20.57 5.55
CA HIS A 390 -6.34 -21.95 5.62
C HIS A 390 -7.36 -22.96 6.16
N LEU A 391 -8.16 -22.58 7.16
CA LEU A 391 -9.23 -23.44 7.70
C LEU A 391 -10.32 -23.70 6.65
N GLY A 392 -10.65 -22.69 5.85
CA GLY A 392 -11.63 -22.77 4.78
C GLY A 392 -11.14 -23.62 3.62
N GLN A 393 -9.85 -23.50 3.26
CA GLN A 393 -9.22 -24.37 2.26
C GLN A 393 -9.36 -25.85 2.66
N ARG A 394 -9.01 -26.18 3.91
CA ARG A 394 -9.11 -27.53 4.45
C ARG A 394 -10.55 -28.05 4.51
N TYR A 395 -11.51 -27.16 4.69
CA TYR A 395 -12.92 -27.51 4.75
C TYR A 395 -13.50 -27.81 3.35
N LEU A 396 -13.29 -26.91 2.38
CA LEU A 396 -13.71 -27.13 0.98
C LEU A 396 -13.02 -28.36 0.37
N ALA A 397 -11.75 -28.61 0.73
CA ALA A 397 -11.00 -29.76 0.26
C ALA A 397 -11.57 -31.14 0.69
N ARG A 398 -12.53 -31.18 1.63
CA ARG A 398 -13.13 -32.43 2.10
C ARG A 398 -14.17 -33.02 1.15
N SER A 399 -14.73 -32.20 0.24
CA SER A 399 -15.73 -32.65 -0.72
C SER A 399 -15.14 -32.72 -2.13
N PRO A 400 -14.78 -33.92 -2.63
CA PRO A 400 -14.31 -34.11 -4.01
C PRO A 400 -15.36 -33.75 -5.05
N ALA A 401 -16.64 -33.96 -4.74
CA ALA A 401 -17.75 -33.64 -5.64
C ALA A 401 -17.86 -32.13 -5.87
N LEU A 402 -17.75 -31.33 -4.81
CA LEU A 402 -17.69 -29.87 -4.90
C LEU A 402 -16.47 -29.40 -5.70
N LEU A 403 -15.29 -30.00 -5.49
CA LEU A 403 -14.10 -29.70 -6.30
C LEU A 403 -14.31 -30.04 -7.77
N GLY A 404 -14.92 -31.18 -8.08
CA GLY A 404 -15.25 -31.59 -9.45
C GLY A 404 -16.22 -30.61 -10.12
N ALA A 405 -17.22 -30.12 -9.40
CA ALA A 405 -18.15 -29.11 -9.89
C ALA A 405 -17.45 -27.77 -10.19
N ILE A 406 -16.53 -27.32 -9.33
CA ILE A 406 -15.74 -26.11 -9.59
C ILE A 406 -14.83 -26.30 -10.82
N VAL A 407 -14.18 -27.46 -10.96
CA VAL A 407 -13.35 -27.76 -12.15
C VAL A 407 -14.19 -27.71 -13.42
N LYS A 408 -15.41 -28.26 -13.40
CA LYS A 408 -16.32 -28.21 -14.55
C LYS A 408 -16.71 -26.77 -14.92
N ILE A 409 -16.97 -25.92 -13.93
CA ILE A 409 -17.27 -24.49 -14.14
C ILE A 409 -16.06 -23.76 -14.73
N VAL A 410 -14.87 -23.99 -14.20
CA VAL A 410 -13.64 -23.37 -14.69
C VAL A 410 -13.38 -23.74 -16.15
N LYS A 411 -13.68 -24.99 -16.52
CA LYS A 411 -13.50 -25.51 -17.89
C LYS A 411 -14.69 -25.24 -18.83
N SER A 412 -15.74 -24.55 -18.41
CA SER A 412 -16.84 -24.17 -19.30
C SER A 412 -16.44 -22.97 -20.18
N GLU A 413 -17.24 -22.61 -21.19
CA GLU A 413 -17.04 -21.42 -22.04
C GLU A 413 -18.09 -20.31 -21.77
N GLU A 414 -18.86 -20.42 -20.67
CA GLU A 414 -20.15 -19.73 -20.57
C GLU A 414 -20.11 -18.32 -19.94
N ASP A 415 -19.34 -18.08 -18.87
CA ASP A 415 -19.41 -16.81 -18.12
C ASP A 415 -18.12 -16.49 -17.34
N ALA A 416 -17.36 -15.50 -17.82
CA ALA A 416 -16.13 -15.03 -17.19
C ALA A 416 -16.34 -14.58 -15.73
N LEU A 417 -17.52 -14.05 -15.39
CA LEU A 417 -17.83 -13.56 -14.03
C LEU A 417 -17.93 -14.69 -12.99
N ILE A 418 -18.06 -15.93 -13.45
CA ILE A 418 -18.08 -17.15 -12.63
C ILE A 418 -16.76 -17.89 -12.75
N GLN A 419 -16.20 -17.97 -13.97
CA GLN A 419 -14.95 -18.65 -14.25
C GLN A 419 -13.75 -18.03 -13.54
N GLU A 420 -13.56 -16.71 -13.59
CA GLU A 420 -12.39 -16.08 -12.97
C GLU A 420 -12.38 -16.30 -11.44
N PRO A 421 -13.48 -16.08 -10.70
CA PRO A 421 -13.48 -16.36 -9.26
C PRO A 421 -13.37 -17.85 -8.94
N ALA A 422 -13.89 -18.74 -9.80
CA ALA A 422 -13.77 -20.19 -9.64
C ALA A 422 -12.32 -20.67 -9.85
N LEU A 423 -11.63 -20.13 -10.85
CA LEU A 423 -10.20 -20.37 -11.06
C LEU A 423 -9.39 -19.87 -9.86
N GLY A 424 -9.77 -18.72 -9.30
CA GLY A 424 -9.20 -18.19 -8.06
C GLY A 424 -9.44 -19.08 -6.83
N VAL A 425 -10.53 -19.86 -6.78
CA VAL A 425 -10.74 -20.89 -5.74
C VAL A 425 -9.75 -22.03 -5.94
N LEU A 426 -9.66 -22.58 -7.16
CA LEU A 426 -8.77 -23.70 -7.47
C LEU A 426 -7.30 -23.34 -7.20
N GLN A 427 -6.88 -22.13 -7.58
CA GLN A 427 -5.53 -21.62 -7.29
C GLN A 427 -5.23 -21.64 -5.78
N LYS A 428 -6.12 -21.13 -4.94
CA LYS A 428 -5.93 -21.13 -3.48
C LYS A 428 -5.90 -22.53 -2.88
N LEU A 429 -6.77 -23.42 -3.36
CA LEU A 429 -6.83 -24.81 -2.90
C LEU A 429 -5.64 -25.64 -3.39
N SER A 430 -5.06 -25.30 -4.55
CA SER A 430 -3.91 -26.00 -5.15
C SER A 430 -2.61 -25.92 -4.35
N MET A 431 -2.57 -25.14 -3.27
CA MET A 431 -1.48 -25.17 -2.30
C MET A 431 -1.43 -26.52 -1.54
N MET A 432 -2.53 -27.28 -1.50
CA MET A 432 -2.63 -28.57 -0.85
C MET A 432 -2.30 -29.72 -1.81
N ARG A 433 -1.39 -30.63 -1.43
CA ARG A 433 -0.95 -31.76 -2.27
C ARG A 433 -2.10 -32.70 -2.69
N SER A 434 -3.10 -32.91 -1.83
CA SER A 434 -4.28 -33.71 -2.17
C SER A 434 -5.08 -33.09 -3.32
N ILE A 435 -5.21 -31.77 -3.33
CA ILE A 435 -5.91 -31.01 -4.37
C ILE A 435 -5.08 -30.97 -5.65
N GLN A 436 -3.76 -30.80 -5.57
CA GLN A 436 -2.88 -30.91 -6.75
C GLN A 436 -3.07 -32.26 -7.45
N SER A 437 -3.08 -33.35 -6.67
CA SER A 437 -3.27 -34.71 -7.20
C SER A 437 -4.65 -34.87 -7.86
N PHE A 438 -5.70 -34.31 -7.24
CA PHE A 438 -7.06 -34.30 -7.79
C PHE A 438 -7.14 -33.52 -9.10
N LEU A 439 -6.57 -32.31 -9.15
CA LEU A 439 -6.60 -31.45 -10.34
C LEU A 439 -5.79 -32.04 -11.51
N ILE A 440 -4.66 -32.69 -11.23
CA ILE A 440 -3.90 -33.41 -12.26
C ILE A 440 -4.71 -34.60 -12.78
N GLY A 441 -5.36 -35.36 -11.89
CA GLY A 441 -6.25 -36.46 -12.28
C GLY A 441 -7.49 -36.00 -13.07
N ALA A 442 -7.95 -34.76 -12.85
CA ALA A 442 -9.04 -34.12 -13.58
C ALA A 442 -8.59 -33.43 -14.88
N ASP A 443 -7.36 -33.69 -15.33
CA ASP A 443 -6.78 -33.18 -16.56
C ASP A 443 -6.70 -31.64 -16.62
N THR A 444 -6.53 -30.98 -15.47
CA THR A 444 -6.44 -29.51 -15.40
C THR A 444 -5.11 -28.99 -15.93
N MET A 445 -4.05 -29.80 -15.91
CA MET A 445 -2.74 -29.42 -16.46
C MET A 445 -2.79 -29.15 -17.96
N HIS A 446 -3.36 -30.07 -18.75
CA HIS A 446 -3.47 -29.89 -20.20
C HIS A 446 -4.37 -28.70 -20.54
N TRP A 447 -5.52 -28.58 -19.87
CA TRP A 447 -6.42 -27.43 -20.03
C TRP A 447 -5.74 -26.08 -19.73
N LEU A 448 -4.90 -25.99 -18.69
CA LEU A 448 -4.13 -24.77 -18.40
C LEU A 448 -3.12 -24.45 -19.49
N LEU A 449 -2.46 -25.46 -20.06
CA LEU A 449 -1.52 -25.25 -21.17
C LEU A 449 -2.24 -24.73 -22.41
N ASP A 450 -3.43 -25.25 -22.72
CA ASP A 450 -4.22 -24.79 -23.86
C ASP A 450 -4.64 -23.32 -23.66
N ILE A 451 -5.15 -22.96 -22.48
CA ILE A 451 -5.55 -21.57 -22.19
C ILE A 451 -4.36 -20.62 -22.17
N LEU A 452 -3.25 -20.97 -21.52
CA LEU A 452 -2.06 -20.14 -21.52
C LEU A 452 -1.50 -19.99 -22.94
N HIS A 453 -1.58 -21.03 -23.77
CA HIS A 453 -1.18 -20.94 -25.17
C HIS A 453 -2.07 -19.95 -25.95
N HIS A 454 -3.40 -20.00 -25.79
CA HIS A 454 -4.32 -19.04 -26.41
C HIS A 454 -4.10 -17.61 -25.90
N ILE A 455 -3.84 -17.43 -24.61
CA ILE A 455 -3.52 -16.12 -24.00
C ILE A 455 -2.29 -15.48 -24.66
N TYR A 456 -1.20 -16.24 -24.83
CA TYR A 456 0.08 -15.67 -25.25
C TYR A 456 0.32 -15.72 -26.78
N ALA A 457 -0.32 -16.64 -27.51
CA ALA A 457 -0.09 -16.79 -28.95
C ALA A 457 -1.10 -16.03 -29.83
N ASP A 458 -2.38 -15.98 -29.44
CA ASP A 458 -3.44 -15.43 -30.28
C ASP A 458 -3.81 -13.98 -29.89
N GLY A 459 -3.24 -13.45 -28.81
CA GLY A 459 -3.50 -12.08 -28.34
C GLY A 459 -4.96 -11.85 -27.91
N GLU A 460 -5.70 -12.92 -27.63
CA GLU A 460 -7.08 -12.82 -27.15
C GLU A 460 -7.12 -12.13 -25.79
N SER A 461 -8.03 -11.17 -25.66
CA SER A 461 -8.15 -10.27 -24.52
C SER A 461 -8.77 -10.97 -23.31
N LEU A 462 -8.06 -11.92 -22.71
CA LEU A 462 -8.36 -12.37 -21.35
C LEU A 462 -7.86 -11.32 -20.35
N SER A 463 -8.65 -11.11 -19.29
CA SER A 463 -8.31 -10.21 -18.18
C SER A 463 -6.93 -10.54 -17.62
N VAL A 464 -6.10 -9.51 -17.34
CA VAL A 464 -4.78 -9.65 -16.70
C VAL A 464 -4.88 -10.52 -15.44
N TYR A 465 -5.96 -10.36 -14.68
CA TYR A 465 -6.25 -11.17 -13.50
C TYR A 465 -6.36 -12.68 -13.83
N MET A 466 -7.05 -13.04 -14.90
CA MET A 466 -7.21 -14.45 -15.29
C MET A 466 -5.87 -15.06 -15.72
N GLN A 467 -5.03 -14.29 -16.41
CA GLN A 467 -3.69 -14.72 -16.80
C GLN A 467 -2.81 -15.01 -15.58
N GLU A 468 -2.78 -14.07 -14.61
CA GLU A 468 -2.03 -14.23 -13.36
C GLU A 468 -2.47 -15.48 -12.58
N VAL A 469 -3.79 -15.67 -12.42
CA VAL A 469 -4.34 -16.80 -11.65
C VAL A 469 -4.11 -18.12 -12.38
N ALA A 470 -4.25 -18.16 -13.71
CA ALA A 470 -3.98 -19.36 -14.50
C ALA A 470 -2.51 -19.78 -14.42
N ALA A 471 -1.58 -18.84 -14.59
CA ALA A 471 -0.15 -19.09 -14.43
C ALA A 471 0.19 -19.55 -13.01
N SER A 472 -0.38 -18.88 -11.99
CA SER A 472 -0.21 -19.27 -10.58
C SER A 472 -0.68 -20.70 -10.29
N LEU A 473 -1.85 -21.07 -10.81
CA LEU A 473 -2.40 -22.40 -10.64
C LEU A 473 -1.54 -23.45 -11.34
N PHE A 474 -1.16 -23.20 -12.60
CA PHE A 474 -0.24 -24.06 -13.33
C PHE A 474 1.04 -24.28 -12.52
N MET A 475 1.55 -23.21 -11.92
CA MET A 475 2.76 -23.29 -11.12
C MET A 475 2.64 -24.15 -9.88
N ASN A 476 1.56 -23.97 -9.14
CA ASN A 476 1.29 -24.78 -7.97
C ASN A 476 1.18 -26.27 -8.30
N LEU A 477 0.59 -26.63 -9.44
CA LEU A 477 0.52 -28.01 -9.91
C LEU A 477 1.89 -28.59 -10.28
N CYS A 478 2.78 -27.77 -10.87
CA CYS A 478 4.13 -28.17 -11.23
C CYS A 478 5.02 -28.49 -10.01
N LYS A 479 4.67 -28.04 -8.80
CA LYS A 479 5.46 -28.30 -7.57
C LYS A 479 5.46 -29.78 -7.16
N CYS A 480 4.46 -30.58 -7.57
CA CYS A 480 4.37 -31.99 -7.21
C CYS A 480 4.96 -32.92 -8.27
N THR A 481 5.34 -34.15 -7.87
CA THR A 481 5.98 -35.13 -8.76
C THR A 481 5.11 -35.51 -9.96
N ALA A 482 3.79 -35.61 -9.78
CA ALA A 482 2.86 -35.90 -10.86
C ALA A 482 2.79 -34.74 -11.86
N GLY A 483 2.79 -33.49 -11.37
CA GLY A 483 2.82 -32.30 -12.21
C GLY A 483 4.11 -32.20 -13.01
N LYS A 484 5.27 -32.44 -12.37
CA LYS A 484 6.57 -32.49 -13.07
C LYS A 484 6.60 -33.51 -14.19
N ARG A 485 6.01 -34.70 -13.99
CA ARG A 485 5.89 -35.71 -15.06
C ARG A 485 5.01 -35.21 -16.20
N ALA A 486 3.83 -34.65 -15.88
CA ALA A 486 2.95 -34.06 -16.90
C ALA A 486 3.63 -32.91 -17.67
N CYS A 487 4.53 -32.15 -17.04
CA CYS A 487 5.35 -31.14 -17.72
C CYS A 487 6.38 -31.77 -18.67
N VAL A 488 7.05 -32.86 -18.26
CA VAL A 488 8.00 -33.58 -19.13
C VAL A 488 7.29 -34.16 -20.35
N ASP A 489 6.11 -34.77 -20.15
CA ASP A 489 5.31 -35.34 -21.23
C ASP A 489 4.88 -34.27 -22.26
N ASN A 490 4.72 -33.01 -21.82
CA ASN A 490 4.36 -31.85 -22.64
C ASN A 490 5.48 -30.81 -22.77
N ALA A 491 6.75 -31.22 -22.65
CA ALA A 491 7.88 -30.31 -22.47
C ALA A 491 7.95 -29.19 -23.52
N ARG A 492 7.61 -29.47 -24.78
CA ARG A 492 7.61 -28.47 -25.86
C ARG A 492 6.60 -27.35 -25.63
N SER A 493 5.36 -27.69 -25.27
CA SER A 493 4.29 -26.72 -25.02
C SER A 493 4.61 -25.88 -23.78
N VAL A 494 5.10 -26.53 -22.73
CA VAL A 494 5.54 -25.87 -21.49
C VAL A 494 6.66 -24.87 -21.78
N LEU A 495 7.73 -25.28 -22.47
CA LEU A 495 8.85 -24.41 -22.79
C LEU A 495 8.44 -23.20 -23.65
N ARG A 496 7.49 -23.38 -24.57
CA ARG A 496 6.95 -22.28 -25.37
C ARG A 496 6.23 -21.26 -24.50
N ILE A 497 5.27 -21.70 -23.69
CA ILE A 497 4.51 -20.82 -22.77
C ILE A 497 5.44 -20.07 -21.81
N LEU A 498 6.48 -20.74 -21.30
CA LEU A 498 7.48 -20.09 -20.45
C LEU A 498 8.31 -19.05 -21.18
N THR A 499 8.68 -19.32 -22.43
CA THR A 499 9.40 -18.35 -23.27
C THR A 499 8.53 -17.13 -23.54
N ASP A 500 7.25 -17.35 -23.84
CA ASP A 500 6.30 -16.28 -24.10
C ASP A 500 6.07 -15.43 -22.84
N LEU A 501 5.82 -16.07 -21.68
CA LEU A 501 5.73 -15.44 -20.36
C LEU A 501 6.93 -14.56 -20.02
N LEU A 502 8.15 -15.00 -20.35
CA LEU A 502 9.39 -14.25 -20.11
C LEU A 502 9.61 -13.10 -21.08
N SER A 503 9.01 -13.18 -22.27
CA SER A 503 9.12 -12.14 -23.30
C SER A 503 8.09 -11.01 -23.13
N HIS A 504 7.03 -11.25 -22.36
CA HIS A 504 6.03 -10.24 -22.05
C HIS A 504 6.46 -9.39 -20.85
N ASP A 505 7.07 -8.23 -21.12
CA ASP A 505 7.16 -7.13 -20.17
C ASP A 505 5.74 -6.59 -19.93
N VAL A 506 5.01 -7.15 -18.97
CA VAL A 506 3.75 -6.57 -18.53
C VAL A 506 4.09 -5.54 -17.44
N PRO A 507 3.94 -4.23 -17.69
CA PRO A 507 4.51 -3.17 -16.83
C PRO A 507 3.79 -2.98 -15.47
N ASP A 508 2.86 -3.87 -15.10
CA ASP A 508 1.93 -3.67 -13.97
C ASP A 508 1.53 -4.98 -13.27
N VAL A 509 2.40 -6.01 -13.28
CA VAL A 509 2.09 -7.29 -12.62
C VAL A 509 2.53 -7.30 -11.17
N SER A 510 1.78 -8.02 -10.34
CA SER A 510 2.08 -8.18 -8.91
C SER A 510 3.47 -8.79 -8.66
N ASP A 511 4.15 -8.36 -7.59
CA ASP A 511 5.44 -8.94 -7.14
C ASP A 511 5.35 -10.47 -6.95
N GLU A 512 4.16 -10.97 -6.59
CA GLU A 512 3.88 -12.39 -6.44
C GLU A 512 3.95 -13.14 -7.77
N TYR A 513 3.42 -12.55 -8.85
CA TYR A 513 3.51 -13.11 -10.20
C TYR A 513 4.95 -13.11 -10.72
N GLN A 514 5.72 -12.03 -10.49
CA GLN A 514 7.13 -12.00 -10.85
C GLN A 514 7.95 -13.06 -10.09
N SER A 515 7.69 -13.23 -8.79
CA SER A 515 8.30 -14.27 -7.97
C SER A 515 7.99 -15.67 -8.48
N GLN A 516 6.74 -15.92 -8.90
CA GLN A 516 6.32 -17.20 -9.47
C GLN A 516 6.94 -17.46 -10.86
N ILE A 517 7.08 -16.43 -11.71
CA ILE A 517 7.82 -16.55 -12.98
C ILE A 517 9.29 -16.90 -12.69
N GLN A 518 9.91 -16.28 -11.69
CA GLN A 518 11.29 -16.60 -11.31
C GLN A 518 11.43 -18.05 -10.80
N GLU A 519 10.45 -18.54 -10.03
CA GLU A 519 10.37 -19.94 -9.61
C GLU A 519 10.19 -20.88 -10.83
N LEU A 520 9.46 -20.45 -11.87
CA LEU A 520 9.33 -21.17 -13.14
C LEU A 520 10.64 -21.31 -13.90
N ILE A 521 11.41 -20.22 -14.01
CA ILE A 521 12.75 -20.25 -14.64
C ILE A 521 13.65 -21.23 -13.90
N SER A 522 13.57 -21.26 -12.56
CA SER A 522 14.32 -22.23 -11.76
C SER A 522 13.91 -23.69 -12.03
N MET A 523 12.63 -23.93 -12.37
CA MET A 523 12.12 -25.22 -12.80
C MET A 523 12.48 -25.57 -14.25
N GLN A 524 12.66 -24.59 -15.13
CA GLN A 524 13.18 -24.77 -16.48
C GLN A 524 14.57 -25.42 -16.44
N ALA A 525 15.41 -25.06 -15.46
CA ALA A 525 16.68 -25.73 -15.20
C ALA A 525 16.55 -27.20 -14.79
N VAL A 526 15.40 -27.62 -14.27
CA VAL A 526 15.09 -29.00 -13.88
C VAL A 526 14.50 -29.82 -15.04
N LEU A 527 13.82 -29.18 -16.00
CA LEU A 527 13.26 -29.82 -17.21
C LEU A 527 14.29 -29.99 -18.35
N VAL A 528 15.47 -29.38 -18.23
CA VAL A 528 16.60 -29.49 -19.18
C VAL A 528 17.55 -30.65 -18.83
N ILE A 529 17.21 -31.45 -17.80
CA ILE A 529 17.85 -32.75 -17.47
C ILE A 529 16.87 -33.85 -17.82
#